data_AF-A0A453S3N1-F1
#
_entry.id   AF-A0A453S3N1-F1
#
_cell.length_a   1.000
_cell.length_b   1.000
_cell.length_c   1.000
_cell.angle_alpha   90.00
_cell.angle_beta   90.00
_cell.angle_gamma   90.00
#
_symmetry.space_group_name_H-M   'P 1'
#
loop_
_entity.id
_entity.type
_entity.pdbx_description
1 polymer ?
#
loop_
_entity_poly.entity_id
_entity_poly.type
_entity_poly.pdbx_seq_one_letter_code
_entity_poly.pdbx_strand_id
1 'polypeptide(L)'
;MADHAADEEEPPVLLDRAARATRGKRITKLIEEEVELDEAFWGQEALKEDEEDDNYQEEQDAGDVFDSDFDEDEPQPDDDPEKEVSER
;
A
#
# COMPACT_ATOMS: atom_id res chain seq x y z
N MET A 1 59.08 -15.51 20.74
CA MET A 1 57.92 -16.08 20.03
C MET A 1 56.87 -14.99 20.02
N ALA A 2 56.61 -14.45 18.83
CA ALA A 2 55.75 -13.32 18.44
C ALA A 2 54.98 -12.54 19.52
N ASP A 3 55.39 -11.29 19.74
CA ASP A 3 54.51 -10.17 20.08
C ASP A 3 53.46 -10.02 18.96
N HIS A 4 52.18 -10.23 19.28
CA HIS A 4 51.09 -9.83 18.40
C HIS A 4 50.78 -8.36 18.70
N ALA A 5 51.34 -7.50 17.85
CA ALA A 5 51.05 -6.07 17.84
C ALA A 5 49.54 -5.86 17.69
N ALA A 6 49.03 -4.90 18.46
CA ALA A 6 47.67 -4.40 18.34
C ALA A 6 47.34 -4.13 16.87
N ASP A 7 46.31 -4.80 16.37
CA ASP A 7 45.57 -4.36 15.19
C ASP A 7 45.03 -2.98 15.57
N GLU A 8 45.70 -1.92 15.13
CA GLU A 8 45.18 -0.57 15.24
C GLU A 8 43.88 -0.56 14.43
N GLU A 9 42.76 -0.75 15.13
CA GLU A 9 41.43 -0.54 14.59
C GLU A 9 41.38 0.89 14.09
N GLU A 10 41.66 1.08 12.79
CA GLU A 10 41.47 2.35 12.12
C GLU A 10 40.02 2.78 12.40
N PRO A 11 39.80 3.93 13.07
CA PRO A 11 38.47 4.37 13.39
C PRO A 11 37.68 4.47 12.09
N PRO A 12 36.42 3.99 12.05
CA PRO A 12 35.66 3.93 10.82
C PRO A 12 35.64 5.32 10.18
N VAL A 13 36.06 5.41 8.92
CA VAL A 13 36.13 6.66 8.18
C VAL A 13 34.71 7.22 8.05
N LEU A 14 34.36 8.12 8.96
CA LEU A 14 33.12 8.88 8.95
C LEU A 14 33.24 9.95 7.87
N LEU A 15 33.05 9.55 6.61
CA LEU A 15 32.91 10.49 5.51
C LEU A 15 31.76 11.46 5.84
N ASP A 16 32.03 12.75 5.77
CA ASP A 16 30.99 13.76 5.88
C ASP A 16 29.94 13.50 4.80
N ARG A 17 28.82 12.93 5.24
CA ARG A 17 27.74 12.52 4.36
C ARG A 17 27.13 13.74 3.66
N ALA A 18 27.28 14.96 4.21
CA ALA A 18 26.80 16.19 3.58
C ALA A 18 27.66 16.62 2.38
N ALA A 19 28.94 16.22 2.35
CA ALA A 19 29.88 16.59 1.28
C ALA A 19 29.67 15.83 -0.05
N ARG A 20 28.75 14.85 -0.10
CA ARG A 20 28.47 14.07 -1.32
C ARG A 20 27.64 14.90 -2.30
N ALA A 21 28.25 15.31 -3.41
CA ALA A 21 27.64 16.21 -4.41
C ALA A 21 26.27 15.76 -4.99
N THR A 22 25.95 14.47 -4.96
CA THR A 22 24.69 13.92 -5.49
C THR A 22 23.69 13.52 -4.41
N ARG A 23 24.03 13.66 -3.12
CA ARG A 23 23.14 13.28 -2.02
C ARG A 23 21.90 14.17 -2.03
N GLY A 24 20.74 13.55 -1.92
CA GLY A 24 19.47 14.28 -1.80
C GLY A 24 19.07 15.06 -3.05
N LYS A 25 19.73 14.83 -4.20
CA LYS A 25 19.45 15.55 -5.46
C LYS A 25 17.98 15.52 -5.90
N ARG A 26 17.21 14.53 -5.44
CA ARG A 26 15.76 14.39 -5.70
C ARG A 26 14.89 14.48 -4.45
N ILE A 27 15.46 14.69 -3.26
CA ILE A 27 14.70 14.63 -2.01
C ILE A 27 13.64 15.72 -1.96
N THR A 28 13.96 16.95 -2.38
CA THR A 28 12.97 18.05 -2.41
C THR A 28 11.80 17.71 -3.32
N LYS A 29 12.09 17.21 -4.53
CA LYS A 29 11.08 16.76 -5.47
C LYS A 29 10.21 15.62 -4.93
N LEU A 30 10.81 14.62 -4.27
CA LEU A 30 10.05 13.50 -3.70
C LEU A 30 9.13 13.95 -2.54
N ILE A 31 9.56 14.93 -1.75
CA ILE A 31 8.74 15.51 -0.66
C ILE A 31 7.60 16.35 -1.25
N GLU A 32 7.87 17.11 -2.31
CA GLU A 32 6.84 17.87 -3.04
C GLU A 32 5.78 16.93 -3.65
N GLU A 33 6.22 15.86 -4.31
CA GLU A 33 5.34 14.82 -4.89
C GLU A 33 4.49 14.12 -3.82
N GLU A 34 5.05 13.82 -2.64
CA GLU A 34 4.30 13.22 -1.52
C GLU A 34 3.14 14.12 -1.08
N VAL A 35 3.40 15.41 -0.88
CA VAL A 35 2.37 16.37 -0.45
C VAL A 35 1.24 16.49 -1.48
N GLU A 36 1.58 16.57 -2.77
CA GLU A 36 0.57 16.63 -3.84
C GLU A 36 -0.29 15.35 -3.90
N LEU A 37 0.32 14.18 -3.70
CA LEU A 37 -0.38 12.90 -3.70
C LEU A 37 -1.28 12.73 -2.47
N ASP A 38 -0.83 13.20 -1.31
CA ASP A 38 -1.63 13.22 -0.09
C ASP A 38 -2.85 14.12 -0.25
N GLU A 39 -2.68 15.33 -0.79
CA GLU A 39 -3.79 16.23 -1.07
C GLU A 39 -4.78 15.62 -2.09
N ALA A 40 -4.29 14.95 -3.13
CA ALA A 40 -5.14 14.29 -4.12
C ALA A 40 -5.92 13.11 -3.53
N PHE A 41 -5.32 12.34 -2.62
CA PHE A 41 -5.96 11.20 -1.99
C PHE A 41 -6.94 11.61 -0.88
N TRP A 42 -6.54 12.50 0.02
CA TRP A 42 -7.37 12.91 1.16
C TRP A 42 -8.37 14.01 0.83
N GLY A 43 -8.13 14.80 -0.23
CA GLY A 43 -9.02 15.87 -0.69
C GLY A 43 -10.24 15.41 -1.49
N GLN A 44 -10.52 14.11 -1.53
CA GLN A 44 -11.69 13.54 -2.21
C GLN A 44 -12.99 14.03 -1.56
N GLU A 45 -14.00 14.30 -2.37
CA GLU A 45 -15.31 14.81 -1.91
C GLU A 45 -15.95 13.87 -0.88
N ALA A 46 -15.85 12.55 -1.06
CA ALA A 46 -16.39 11.53 -0.15
C ALA A 46 -15.73 11.50 1.24
N LEU A 47 -14.54 12.10 1.41
CA LEU A 47 -13.82 12.13 2.69
C LEU A 47 -13.87 13.51 3.36
N LYS A 48 -14.51 14.50 2.72
CA LYS A 48 -14.71 15.82 3.31
C LYS A 48 -15.84 15.76 4.32
N GLU A 49 -15.74 16.61 5.33
CA GLU A 49 -16.85 16.87 6.24
C GLU A 49 -18.02 17.46 5.46
N ASP A 50 -19.21 16.90 5.64
CA ASP A 50 -20.46 17.38 5.08
C ASP A 50 -21.23 18.20 6.14
N GLU A 51 -22.04 19.18 5.71
CA GLU A 51 -22.93 19.93 6.59
C GLU A 51 -24.02 19.02 7.21
N GLU A 52 -24.32 17.89 6.56
CA GLU A 52 -25.25 16.86 7.02
C GLU A 52 -24.54 15.59 7.55
N ASP A 53 -23.41 15.74 8.25
CA ASP A 53 -22.66 14.64 8.89
C ASP A 53 -23.13 14.34 10.33
N ASP A 54 -24.35 13.80 10.46
CA ASP A 54 -24.87 13.29 11.74
C ASP A 54 -24.26 11.92 12.08
N ASN A 55 -24.26 11.56 13.38
CA ASN A 55 -23.79 10.24 13.81
C ASN A 55 -24.57 9.11 13.11
N TYR A 56 -23.86 8.04 12.75
CA TYR A 56 -24.44 6.81 12.21
C TYR A 56 -25.71 6.38 12.95
N GLN A 57 -26.77 6.11 12.18
CA GLN A 57 -28.03 5.56 12.66
C GLN A 57 -28.21 4.15 12.07
N GLU A 58 -28.52 3.18 12.93
CA GLU A 58 -28.84 1.82 12.50
C GLU A 58 -30.25 1.78 11.92
N GLU A 59 -30.39 1.24 10.71
CA GLU A 59 -31.69 0.97 10.10
C GLU A 59 -32.15 -0.46 10.41
N GLN A 60 -33.46 -0.69 10.42
CA GLN A 60 -34.00 -2.03 10.63
C GLN A 60 -33.67 -2.92 9.44
N ASP A 61 -32.75 -3.87 9.64
CA ASP A 61 -32.38 -4.86 8.64
C ASP A 61 -33.49 -5.93 8.51
N ALA A 62 -33.93 -6.20 7.29
CA ALA A 62 -34.90 -7.25 6.97
C ALA A 62 -34.29 -8.66 7.10
N GLY A 63 -32.97 -8.74 7.27
CA GLY A 63 -32.21 -9.99 7.25
C GLY A 63 -31.94 -10.44 5.81
N ASP A 64 -30.97 -11.33 5.66
CA ASP A 64 -30.57 -11.86 4.37
C ASP A 64 -31.68 -12.72 3.72
N VAL A 65 -31.90 -12.52 2.42
CA VAL A 65 -32.88 -13.26 1.61
C VAL A 65 -32.15 -13.83 0.40
N PHE A 66 -31.95 -15.14 0.43
CA PHE A 66 -31.38 -15.86 -0.69
C PHE A 66 -32.36 -15.97 -1.85
N ASP A 67 -31.86 -15.82 -3.07
CA ASP A 67 -32.60 -16.15 -4.28
C ASP A 67 -32.90 -17.66 -4.34
N SER A 68 -33.90 -18.04 -5.12
CA SER A 68 -34.41 -19.42 -5.15
C SER A 68 -33.39 -20.46 -5.65
N ASP A 69 -32.36 -20.01 -6.35
CA ASP A 69 -31.27 -20.81 -6.93
C ASP A 69 -29.98 -20.77 -6.10
N PHE A 70 -29.97 -20.12 -4.93
CA PHE A 70 -28.77 -20.08 -4.09
C PHE A 70 -28.29 -21.47 -3.64
N ASP A 71 -29.22 -22.37 -3.34
CA ASP A 71 -28.94 -23.77 -2.98
C ASP A 71 -28.89 -24.69 -4.22
N GLU A 72 -29.05 -24.15 -5.45
CA GLU A 72 -28.91 -24.94 -6.67
C GLU A 72 -27.43 -25.24 -6.94
N ASP A 73 -27.13 -26.49 -7.31
CA ASP A 73 -25.76 -26.88 -7.64
C ASP A 73 -25.26 -26.07 -8.84
N GLU A 74 -24.20 -25.28 -8.62
CA GLU A 74 -23.50 -24.61 -9.72
C GLU A 74 -23.00 -25.65 -10.74
N PRO A 75 -23.01 -25.31 -12.05
CA PRO A 75 -22.46 -26.19 -13.06
C PRO A 75 -21.01 -26.49 -12.70
N GLN A 76 -20.66 -27.77 -12.65
CA GLN A 76 -19.27 -28.16 -12.44
C GLN A 76 -18.42 -27.48 -13.52
N PRO A 77 -17.29 -26.86 -13.14
CA PRO A 77 -16.37 -26.36 -14.14
C PRO A 77 -16.00 -27.50 -15.07
N ASP A 78 -16.00 -27.23 -16.38
CA ASP A 78 -15.55 -28.23 -17.35
C ASP A 78 -14.10 -28.60 -16.98
N ASP A 79 -13.86 -29.89 -16.69
CA ASP A 79 -12.53 -30.46 -16.38
C ASP A 79 -11.55 -30.40 -17.58
N ASP A 80 -11.94 -29.68 -18.64
CA ASP A 80 -11.15 -29.41 -19.83
C ASP A 80 -10.42 -28.06 -19.68
N PRO A 81 -9.12 -28.07 -19.32
CA PRO A 81 -8.35 -26.84 -19.09
C PRO A 81 -8.17 -25.99 -20.35
N GLU A 82 -8.56 -26.48 -21.54
CA GLU A 82 -8.49 -25.72 -22.80
C GLU A 82 -9.69 -24.80 -23.01
N LYS A 83 -10.81 -24.99 -22.28
CA LYS A 83 -12.02 -24.20 -22.45
C LYS A 83 -12.00 -22.87 -21.67
N GLU A 84 -11.43 -22.85 -20.47
CA GLU A 84 -11.38 -21.64 -19.62
C GLU A 84 -10.53 -20.50 -20.22
N VAL A 85 -9.55 -20.81 -21.07
CA VAL A 85 -8.67 -19.81 -21.69
C VAL A 85 -9.32 -19.08 -22.86
N SER A 86 -10.45 -19.56 -23.39
CA SER A 86 -11.08 -18.97 -24.57
C SER A 86 -12.00 -17.78 -24.26
N GLU A 87 -12.36 -17.55 -22.99
CA GLU A 87 -13.37 -16.55 -22.59
C GLU A 87 -12.77 -15.31 -21.90
N ARG A 88 -11.45 -15.13 -21.93
CA ARG A 88 -10.75 -13.95 -21.37
C ARG A 88 -10.23 -12.97 -22.41
#